data_AF-A0A0G2ERE9-F1
#
_entry.id   AF-A0A0G2ERE9-F1
#
_cell.length_a   1.000
_cell.length_b   1.000
_cell.length_c   1.000
_cell.angle_alpha   90.00
_cell.angle_beta   90.00
_cell.angle_gamma   90.00
#
_symmetry.space_group_name_H-M   'P 1'
#
loop_
_entity.id
_entity.type
_entity.pdbx_description
1 polymer ?
#
loop_
_entity_poly.entity_id
_entity_poly.type
_entity_poly.pdbx_seq_one_letter_code
_entity_poly.pdbx_strand_id
1 'polypeptide(L)'
;MADYHNEPTIECWGCFNKFVQASNMISHLESGACPSGCSSEDINYKLMVKCTNLRQFVKPKYRQVFRQGAKDGKVDTEELPFACEDCGDSFPLLSSLCQHMESSKTCDRRLSEVSLSPMQREFEKRVLKRAT
;
A
#
# COMPACT_ATOMS: atom_id res chain seq x y z
N MET A 1 10.89 33.59 -6.08
CA MET A 1 9.69 32.88 -5.58
C MET A 1 10.24 31.58 -5.02
N ALA A 2 10.12 31.35 -3.71
CA ALA A 2 10.72 30.18 -3.09
C ALA A 2 9.95 28.93 -3.53
N ASP A 3 10.61 28.05 -4.28
CA ASP A 3 10.14 26.71 -4.57
C ASP A 3 9.90 25.98 -3.25
N TYR A 4 8.63 25.79 -2.89
CA TYR A 4 8.21 24.99 -1.74
C TYR A 4 8.42 23.52 -2.10
N HIS A 5 9.68 23.08 -2.16
CA HIS A 5 10.01 21.67 -2.23
C HIS A 5 9.68 21.07 -0.87
N ASN A 6 8.55 20.36 -0.80
CA ASN A 6 8.20 19.58 0.39
C ASN A 6 9.36 18.63 0.72
N GLU A 7 9.98 18.82 1.88
CA GLU A 7 11.06 17.96 2.32
C GLU A 7 10.53 16.52 2.54
N PRO A 8 11.26 15.49 2.10
CA PRO A 8 10.85 14.11 2.29
C PRO A 8 10.92 13.72 3.77
N THR A 9 9.75 13.52 4.37
CA THR A 9 9.60 13.23 5.81
C THR A 9 9.14 11.79 6.10
N ILE A 10 8.59 11.10 5.09
CA ILE A 10 8.04 9.76 5.25
C ILE A 10 9.15 8.74 5.03
N GLU A 11 9.61 8.10 6.10
CA GLU A 11 10.61 7.03 6.01
C GLU A 11 9.98 5.71 5.54
N CYS A 12 10.71 4.97 4.71
CA CYS A 12 10.33 3.63 4.27
C CYS A 12 10.31 2.64 5.44
N TRP A 13 9.34 1.71 5.42
CA TRP A 13 9.24 0.70 6.47
C TRP A 13 10.37 -0.36 6.44
N GLY A 14 11.07 -0.47 5.31
CA GLY A 14 12.09 -1.49 5.08
C GLY A 14 13.49 -0.97 4.78
N CYS A 15 13.70 0.34 4.72
CA CYS A 15 15.01 0.96 4.51
C CYS A 15 15.00 2.43 5.00
N PHE A 16 16.14 3.10 4.96
CA PHE A 16 16.27 4.49 5.44
C PHE A 16 15.90 5.57 4.40
N ASN A 17 15.36 5.18 3.24
CA ASN A 17 14.95 6.16 2.23
C ASN A 17 13.71 6.94 2.69
N LYS A 18 13.70 8.23 2.38
CA LYS A 18 12.58 9.13 2.71
C LYS A 18 11.85 9.59 1.46
N PHE A 19 10.55 9.80 1.61
CA PHE A 19 9.63 10.16 0.55
C PHE A 19 8.77 11.36 0.95
N VAL A 20 8.33 12.11 -0.06
CA VAL A 20 7.41 13.24 0.12
C VAL A 20 5.97 12.78 0.34
N GLN A 21 5.61 11.61 -0.21
CA GLN A 21 4.25 11.07 -0.23
C GLN A 21 4.27 9.60 0.15
N ALA A 22 3.19 9.14 0.78
CA ALA A 22 3.06 7.75 1.19
C ALA A 22 2.87 6.84 -0.04
N SER A 23 2.18 7.30 -1.10
CA SER A 23 2.07 6.55 -2.34
C SER A 23 3.42 6.22 -2.97
N ASN A 24 4.37 7.17 -2.95
CA ASN A 24 5.72 6.97 -3.48
C ASN A 24 6.52 5.96 -2.64
N MET A 25 6.40 6.01 -1.31
CA MET A 25 7.02 5.03 -0.42
C MET A 25 6.44 3.62 -0.62
N ILE A 26 5.11 3.50 -0.77
CA ILE A 26 4.45 2.23 -1.06
C ILE A 26 4.87 1.70 -2.43
N SER A 27 4.92 2.55 -3.46
CA SER A 27 5.39 2.18 -4.80
C SER A 27 6.84 1.68 -4.79
N HIS A 28 7.71 2.31 -4.00
CA HIS A 28 9.08 1.82 -3.76
C HIS A 28 9.10 0.39 -3.21
N LEU A 29 8.22 0.06 -2.24
CA LEU A 29 8.09 -1.30 -1.72
C LEU A 29 7.48 -2.27 -2.74
N GLU A 30 6.45 -1.86 -3.49
CA GLU A 30 5.78 -2.71 -4.48
C GLU A 30 6.67 -3.08 -5.67
N SER A 31 7.52 -2.15 -6.10
CA SER A 31 8.41 -2.34 -7.25
C SER A 31 9.51 -3.38 -7.04
N GLY A 32 9.78 -3.80 -5.80
CA GLY A 32 10.92 -4.66 -5.50
C GLY A 32 12.25 -3.91 -5.38
N ALA A 33 12.26 -2.58 -5.53
CA ALA A 33 13.48 -1.77 -5.43
C ALA A 33 13.99 -1.60 -3.99
N CYS A 34 13.19 -1.99 -2.99
CA CYS A 34 13.57 -1.87 -1.59
C CYS A 34 14.56 -2.97 -1.16
N PRO A 35 15.68 -2.63 -0.47
CA PRO A 35 16.61 -3.61 0.09
C PRO A 35 15.99 -4.63 1.05
N SER A 36 14.80 -4.34 1.61
CA SER A 36 14.04 -5.30 2.42
C SER A 36 13.58 -6.55 1.64
N GLY A 37 13.66 -6.52 0.31
CA GLY A 37 13.22 -7.61 -0.57
C GLY A 37 11.70 -7.78 -0.61
N CYS A 38 10.94 -6.75 -0.22
CA CYS A 38 9.49 -6.73 -0.39
C CYS A 38 9.11 -6.44 -1.84
N SER A 39 7.97 -7.00 -2.25
CA SER A 39 7.39 -6.85 -3.58
C SER A 39 5.92 -6.48 -3.49
N SER A 40 5.31 -6.20 -4.64
CA SER A 40 3.88 -5.97 -4.77
C SER A 40 3.04 -7.08 -4.12
N GLU A 41 3.48 -8.34 -4.16
CA GLU A 41 2.75 -9.42 -3.51
C GLU A 41 2.73 -9.31 -1.98
N ASP A 42 3.85 -8.89 -1.41
CA ASP A 42 3.97 -8.71 0.03
C ASP A 42 3.06 -7.56 0.49
N ILE A 43 3.06 -6.45 -0.25
CA ILE A 43 2.29 -5.25 0.08
C ILE A 43 0.80 -5.43 -0.23
N ASN A 44 0.45 -5.73 -1.48
CA ASN A 44 -0.93 -5.74 -1.98
C ASN A 44 -1.75 -6.94 -1.51
N TYR A 45 -1.11 -8.04 -1.14
CA TYR A 45 -1.82 -9.26 -0.76
C TYR A 45 -1.51 -9.68 0.67
N LYS A 46 -0.24 -9.96 1.00
CA LYS A 46 0.10 -10.56 2.30
C LYS A 46 -0.16 -9.61 3.46
N LEU A 47 0.27 -8.35 3.35
CA LEU A 47 -0.03 -7.33 4.37
C LEU A 47 -1.49 -6.93 4.34
N MET A 48 -2.09 -6.82 3.15
CA MET A 48 -3.48 -6.43 3.02
C MET A 48 -4.47 -7.37 3.72
N VAL A 49 -4.25 -8.69 3.66
CA VAL A 49 -5.10 -9.66 4.35
C VAL A 49 -5.02 -9.52 5.89
N LYS A 50 -3.92 -8.97 6.40
CA LYS A 50 -3.69 -8.75 7.83
C LYS A 50 -4.25 -7.41 8.32
N CYS A 51 -4.41 -6.43 7.44
CA CYS A 51 -4.82 -5.07 7.79
C CYS A 51 -6.32 -4.87 7.55
N THR A 52 -7.13 -5.11 8.58
CA THR A 52 -8.60 -5.04 8.47
C THR A 52 -9.13 -3.68 8.06
N ASN A 53 -8.48 -2.59 8.51
CA ASN A 53 -8.85 -1.21 8.20
C ASN A 53 -8.62 -0.83 6.73
N LEU A 54 -7.81 -1.58 5.99
CA LEU A 54 -7.59 -1.31 4.57
C LEU A 54 -8.42 -2.22 3.66
N ARG A 55 -9.13 -3.21 4.24
CA ARG A 55 -10.00 -4.11 3.46
C ARG A 55 -11.18 -3.37 2.80
N GLN A 56 -11.50 -2.19 3.29
CA GLN A 56 -12.47 -1.27 2.69
C GLN A 56 -12.04 -0.85 1.27
N PHE A 57 -10.73 -0.79 1.01
CA PHE A 57 -10.18 -0.48 -0.30
C PHE A 57 -10.03 -1.68 -1.23
N VAL A 58 -10.27 -2.90 -0.74
CA VAL A 58 -10.21 -4.11 -1.57
C VAL A 58 -11.64 -4.48 -1.95
N LYS A 59 -11.91 -4.54 -3.27
CA LYS A 59 -13.25 -4.91 -3.75
C LYS A 59 -13.67 -6.26 -3.16
N PRO A 60 -14.95 -6.44 -2.77
CA PRO A 60 -15.39 -7.64 -2.07
C PRO A 60 -14.99 -8.96 -2.75
N LYS A 61 -15.07 -9.04 -4.09
CA LYS A 61 -14.70 -10.23 -4.86
C LYS A 61 -13.24 -10.68 -4.69
N TYR A 62 -12.32 -9.75 -4.42
CA TYR A 62 -10.89 -10.07 -4.24
C TYR A 62 -10.50 -10.41 -2.81
N ARG A 63 -11.35 -10.13 -1.81
CA ARG A 63 -11.00 -10.36 -0.41
C ARG A 63 -10.72 -11.84 -0.11
N GLN A 64 -11.45 -12.76 -0.75
CA GLN A 64 -11.20 -14.19 -0.63
C GLN A 64 -9.98 -14.62 -1.43
N VAL A 65 -9.83 -14.10 -2.66
CA VAL A 65 -8.67 -14.37 -3.53
C VAL A 65 -7.37 -13.98 -2.83
N PHE A 66 -7.30 -12.79 -2.25
CA PHE A 66 -6.12 -12.33 -1.52
C PHE A 66 -5.82 -13.21 -0.31
N ARG A 67 -6.86 -13.61 0.45
CA ARG A 67 -6.68 -14.49 1.60
C ARG A 67 -6.12 -15.85 1.19
N GLN A 68 -6.61 -16.41 0.09
CA GLN A 68 -6.15 -17.69 -0.41
C GLN A 68 -4.73 -17.57 -0.98
N GLY A 69 -4.48 -16.57 -1.81
CA GLY A 69 -3.17 -16.36 -2.40
C GLY A 69 -2.09 -15.95 -1.40
N ALA A 70 -2.44 -15.31 -0.29
CA ALA A 70 -1.52 -15.10 0.83
C ALA A 70 -1.09 -16.41 1.53
N LYS A 71 -1.90 -17.48 1.46
CA LYS A 71 -1.54 -18.82 1.93
C LYS A 71 -0.71 -19.58 0.89
N ASP A 72 -1.14 -19.51 -0.37
CA ASP A 72 -0.54 -20.30 -1.46
C ASP A 72 0.74 -19.66 -1.99
N GLY A 73 1.03 -18.41 -1.61
CA GLY A 73 2.19 -17.66 -2.08
C GLY A 73 2.07 -17.13 -3.51
N LYS A 74 0.87 -17.20 -4.10
CA LYS A 74 0.57 -16.70 -5.45
C LYS A 74 -0.84 -16.13 -5.48
N VAL A 75 -1.02 -14.97 -6.09
CA VAL A 75 -2.35 -14.36 -6.28
C VAL A 75 -2.57 -14.16 -7.77
N ASP A 76 -3.66 -14.74 -8.27
CA ASP A 76 -4.10 -14.54 -9.65
C ASP A 76 -5.18 -13.45 -9.66
N THR A 77 -4.83 -12.27 -10.17
CA THR A 77 -5.75 -11.12 -10.24
C THR A 77 -5.66 -10.48 -11.61
N GLU A 78 -6.68 -10.69 -12.45
CA GLU A 78 -6.74 -10.06 -13.78
C GLU A 78 -7.26 -8.62 -13.73
N GLU A 79 -7.92 -8.19 -12.64
CA GLU A 79 -8.55 -6.87 -12.60
C GLU A 79 -8.32 -6.11 -11.29
N LEU A 80 -7.87 -4.85 -11.46
CA LEU A 80 -7.86 -3.72 -10.54
C LEU A 80 -8.56 -3.98 -9.20
N PRO A 81 -7.85 -4.59 -8.22
CA PRO A 81 -8.50 -5.10 -7.02
C PRO A 81 -8.77 -4.02 -5.98
N PHE A 82 -8.09 -2.88 -6.10
CA PHE A 82 -8.25 -1.74 -5.22
C PHE A 82 -9.31 -0.79 -5.76
N ALA A 83 -10.14 -0.24 -4.89
CA ALA A 83 -11.14 0.76 -5.25
C ALA A 83 -11.27 1.84 -4.18
N CYS A 84 -11.49 3.07 -4.62
CA CYS A 84 -11.94 4.15 -3.74
C CYS A 84 -13.43 3.96 -3.47
N GLU A 85 -13.85 3.93 -2.20
CA GLU A 85 -15.27 3.76 -1.84
C GLU A 85 -16.13 5.00 -2.17
N ASP A 86 -15.50 6.17 -2.26
CA ASP A 86 -16.20 7.44 -2.47
C ASP A 86 -16.47 7.73 -3.94
N CYS A 87 -15.50 7.51 -4.83
CA CYS A 87 -15.69 7.74 -6.28
C CYS A 87 -15.86 6.47 -7.11
N GLY A 88 -15.55 5.29 -6.57
CA GLY A 88 -15.64 4.00 -7.28
C GLY A 88 -14.48 3.70 -8.23
N ASP A 89 -13.53 4.62 -8.41
CA ASP A 89 -12.36 4.40 -9.27
C ASP A 89 -11.54 3.21 -8.77
N SER A 90 -11.03 2.44 -9.73
CA SER A 90 -10.35 1.18 -9.48
C SER A 90 -8.89 1.21 -9.91
N PHE A 91 -8.03 0.56 -9.14
CA PHE A 91 -6.58 0.64 -9.30
C PHE A 91 -5.92 -0.75 -9.20
N PRO A 92 -4.79 -0.97 -9.91
CA PRO A 92 -4.09 -2.24 -9.90
C PRO A 92 -3.28 -2.45 -8.62
N LEU A 93 -2.81 -1.36 -8.01
CA LEU A 93 -1.87 -1.35 -6.90
C LEU A 93 -2.39 -0.45 -5.77
N LEU A 94 -1.94 -0.71 -4.54
CA LEU A 94 -2.26 0.14 -3.40
C LEU A 94 -1.63 1.52 -3.55
N SER A 95 -0.40 1.61 -4.08
CA SER A 95 0.25 2.91 -4.34
C SER A 95 -0.59 3.81 -5.24
N SER A 96 -1.20 3.26 -6.29
CA SER A 96 -2.05 4.00 -7.22
C SER A 96 -3.31 4.53 -6.55
N LEU A 97 -3.95 3.75 -5.69
CA LEU A 97 -5.09 4.23 -4.89
C LEU A 97 -4.66 5.30 -3.88
N CYS A 98 -3.53 5.12 -3.19
CA CYS A 98 -3.00 6.13 -2.28
C CYS A 98 -2.67 7.44 -3.00
N GLN A 99 -2.08 7.36 -4.19
CA GLN A 99 -1.77 8.53 -5.02
C GLN A 99 -3.05 9.26 -5.44
N HIS A 100 -4.10 8.52 -5.82
CA HIS A 100 -5.42 9.09 -6.05
C HIS A 100 -5.91 9.85 -4.81
N MET A 101 -5.85 9.27 -3.61
CA MET A 101 -6.31 9.93 -2.38
C MET A 101 -5.45 11.13 -1.96
N GLU A 102 -4.18 11.19 -2.36
CA GLU A 102 -3.26 12.31 -2.08
C GLU A 102 -3.41 13.46 -3.08
N SER A 103 -3.79 13.19 -4.33
CA SER A 103 -3.71 14.18 -5.43
C SER A 103 -5.04 14.46 -6.14
N SER A 104 -6.06 13.63 -5.94
CA SER A 104 -7.34 13.79 -6.64
C SER A 104 -8.04 15.09 -6.25
N LYS A 105 -8.47 15.83 -7.27
CA LYS A 105 -9.27 17.05 -7.14
C LYS A 105 -10.77 16.79 -7.22
N THR A 106 -11.15 15.60 -7.69
CA THR A 106 -12.55 15.20 -7.96
C THR A 106 -13.07 14.16 -6.97
N CYS A 107 -12.21 13.67 -6.08
CA CYS A 107 -12.57 12.76 -5.00
C CYS A 107 -12.26 13.43 -3.66
N ASP A 108 -13.21 13.37 -2.74
CA ASP A 108 -13.08 13.95 -1.40
C ASP A 108 -12.31 13.04 -0.43
N ARG A 109 -12.13 11.77 -0.80
CA ARG A 109 -11.43 10.80 0.03
C ARG A 109 -9.95 11.14 0.17
N ARG A 110 -9.50 11.45 1.39
CA ARG A 110 -8.10 11.81 1.67
C ARG A 110 -7.33 10.68 2.33
N LEU A 111 -6.06 10.52 1.95
CA LEU A 111 -5.20 9.50 2.55
C LEU A 111 -4.95 9.78 4.05
N SER A 112 -4.96 11.06 4.45
CA SER A 112 -4.84 11.48 5.85
C SER A 112 -5.94 10.94 6.76
N GLU A 113 -7.10 10.57 6.22
CA GLU A 113 -8.21 9.97 6.98
C GLU A 113 -7.98 8.48 7.26
N VAL A 114 -6.98 7.87 6.61
CA VAL A 114 -6.71 6.45 6.72
C VAL A 114 -5.35 6.20 7.36
N SER A 115 -5.35 5.47 8.46
CA SER A 115 -4.12 5.06 9.13
C SER A 115 -3.43 3.91 8.38
N LEU A 116 -2.22 4.16 7.87
CA LEU A 116 -1.33 3.11 7.34
C LEU A 116 -0.52 2.39 8.42
N SER A 117 -0.58 2.85 9.68
CA SER A 117 0.18 2.27 10.79
C SER A 117 -0.05 0.77 11.03
N PRO A 118 -1.26 0.20 10.81
CA PRO A 118 -1.45 -1.25 10.86
C PRO A 118 -0.59 -2.02 9.86
N MET A 119 -0.42 -1.50 8.64
CA MET A 119 0.47 -2.11 7.64
C MET A 119 1.92 -2.02 8.06
N GLN A 120 2.36 -0.84 8.49
CA GLN A 120 3.72 -0.64 8.96
C GLN A 120 4.08 -1.63 10.07
N ARG A 121 3.22 -1.76 11.10
CA ARG A 121 3.45 -2.70 12.20
C ARG A 121 3.52 -4.15 11.74
N GLU A 122 2.67 -4.55 10.79
CA GLU A 122 2.70 -5.92 10.27
C GLU A 122 3.92 -6.17 9.36
N PHE A 123 4.36 -5.15 8.63
CA PHE A 123 5.61 -5.16 7.87
C PHE A 123 6.81 -5.38 8.79
N GLU A 124 6.94 -4.56 9.84
CA GLU A 124 8.04 -4.63 10.80
C GLU A 124 8.13 -6.00 11.49
N LYS A 125 6.98 -6.59 11.88
CA LYS A 125 6.95 -7.97 12.42
C LYS A 125 7.48 -9.00 11.44
N ARG A 126 7.21 -8.85 10.14
CA ARG A 126 7.71 -9.77 9.11
C ARG A 126 9.23 -9.65 8.96
N VAL A 127 9.76 -8.43 9.00
CA VAL A 127 11.22 -8.19 8.95
C VAL A 127 11.90 -8.79 10.17
N LEU A 128 11.37 -8.57 11.38
CA LEU A 128 11.91 -9.14 12.62
C LEU A 128 11.94 -10.67 12.60
N LYS A 129 10.91 -11.31 12.05
CA LYS A 129 10.83 -12.78 11.93
C LYS A 129 11.83 -13.39 10.93
N ARG A 130 12.39 -12.60 10.00
CA ARG A 130 13.43 -13.06 9.06
C ARG A 130 14.84 -12.96 9.66
N ALA A 131 15.00 -12.30 10.81
CA ALA A 131 16.28 -12.10 11.49
C ALA A 131 16.58 -13.13 12.60
N THR A 132 15.61 -14.00 12.91
CA THR A 132 15.72 -15.18 13.80
C THR A 132 15.63 -16.45 12.98
#